data_AF-A0AAW0X3W2-F1
#
_entry.id   AF-A0AAW0X3W2-F1
#
_cell.length_a   1.000
_cell.length_b   1.000
_cell.length_c   1.000
_cell.angle_alpha   90.00
_cell.angle_beta   90.00
_cell.angle_gamma   90.00
#
_symmetry.space_group_name_H-M   'P 1'
#
loop_
_entity.id
_entity.type
_entity.pdbx_description
1 polymer ?
#
loop_
_entity_poly.entity_id
_entity_poly.type
_entity_poly.pdbx_seq_one_letter_code
_entity_poly.pdbx_strand_id
1 'polypeptide(L)'
;MSLLRNATSSYDSAFEEDVKLRKKQQERHALFQRERPSRQGLPSKSFLADVASKDEGKRLRYQMSNLTAYERHKLLINHYILYHPGSTAALQRDTSRDKRDIDIIRENHQFLWDINDTPDTWERQLAKKYFDKLFKEYCICDLSHFKENKDCAVIVRTKSIIIEREKK
;
A
#
# COMPACT_ATOMS: atom_id res chain seq x y z
N MET A 1 -0.70 -38.78 -115.64
CA MET A 1 -1.97 -39.45 -115.29
C MET A 1 -2.24 -39.23 -113.82
N SER A 2 -3.33 -38.51 -113.52
CA SER A 2 -4.22 -38.66 -112.35
C SER A 2 -3.66 -38.75 -110.93
N LEU A 3 -4.24 -38.19 -109.88
CA LEU A 3 -5.40 -37.32 -109.60
C LEU A 3 -5.41 -37.25 -108.04
N LEU A 4 -5.86 -36.12 -107.47
CA LEU A 4 -6.67 -36.05 -106.23
C LEU A 4 -6.02 -36.54 -104.91
N ARG A 5 -5.87 -35.73 -103.85
CA ARG A 5 -6.97 -35.10 -103.09
C ARG A 5 -6.38 -34.31 -101.92
N ASN A 6 -6.85 -33.08 -101.72
CA ASN A 6 -6.74 -32.36 -100.45
C ASN A 6 -7.61 -33.08 -99.42
N ALA A 7 -7.02 -33.46 -98.27
CA ALA A 7 -7.75 -33.85 -97.06
C ALA A 7 -7.40 -32.84 -95.97
N THR A 8 -8.38 -32.00 -95.66
CA THR A 8 -8.38 -31.02 -94.59
C THR A 8 -8.36 -31.69 -93.22
N SER A 9 -7.62 -31.06 -92.30
CA SER A 9 -8.04 -30.81 -90.91
C SER A 9 -8.43 -32.01 -90.04
N SER A 10 -7.49 -32.52 -89.24
CA SER A 10 -7.81 -33.14 -87.94
C SER A 10 -6.64 -33.15 -86.95
N TYR A 11 -5.61 -32.31 -87.14
CA TYR A 11 -4.38 -32.39 -86.34
C TYR A 11 -3.78 -31.00 -86.05
N ASP A 12 -4.60 -30.12 -85.48
CA ASP A 12 -4.15 -28.79 -85.00
C ASP A 12 -4.66 -28.47 -83.56
N SER A 13 -5.56 -29.29 -83.01
CA SER A 13 -6.16 -29.04 -81.69
C SER A 13 -5.29 -29.46 -80.50
N ALA A 14 -4.39 -30.43 -80.67
CA ALA A 14 -3.58 -30.98 -79.57
C ALA A 14 -2.55 -29.97 -79.03
N PHE A 15 -1.97 -29.14 -79.90
CA PHE A 15 -1.01 -28.10 -79.49
C PHE A 15 -1.73 -26.90 -78.84
N GLU A 16 -2.93 -26.59 -79.30
CA GLU A 16 -3.75 -25.52 -78.74
C GLU A 16 -4.28 -25.87 -77.34
N GLU A 17 -4.63 -27.13 -77.10
CA GLU A 17 -5.03 -27.63 -75.78
C GLU A 17 -3.90 -27.57 -74.75
N ASP A 18 -2.68 -27.94 -75.14
CA ASP A 18 -1.50 -27.89 -74.27
C ASP A 18 -1.11 -26.45 -73.88
N VAL A 19 -1.24 -25.51 -74.82
CA VAL A 19 -1.04 -24.07 -74.55
C VAL A 19 -2.12 -23.57 -73.58
N LYS A 20 -3.38 -23.96 -73.76
CA LYS A 20 -4.50 -23.61 -72.85
C LYS A 20 -4.32 -24.22 -71.47
N LEU A 21 -3.85 -25.46 -71.37
CA LEU A 21 -3.55 -26.15 -70.12
C LEU A 21 -2.42 -25.46 -69.35
N ARG A 22 -1.32 -25.12 -70.03
CA ARG A 22 -0.22 -24.35 -69.44
C ARG A 22 -0.67 -22.98 -68.95
N LYS A 23 -1.50 -22.28 -69.72
CA LYS A 23 -2.04 -20.96 -69.34
C LYS A 23 -2.95 -21.05 -68.13
N LYS A 24 -3.84 -22.05 -68.07
CA LYS A 24 -4.69 -22.35 -66.91
C LYS A 24 -3.87 -22.74 -65.68
N GLN A 25 -2.76 -23.46 -65.86
CA GLN A 25 -1.84 -23.79 -64.76
C GLN A 25 -1.13 -22.53 -64.24
N GLN A 26 -0.68 -21.63 -65.13
CA GLN A 26 -0.09 -20.34 -64.77
C GLN A 26 -1.10 -19.42 -64.06
N GLU A 27 -2.34 -19.34 -64.54
CA GLU A 27 -3.42 -18.59 -63.89
C GLU A 27 -3.73 -19.14 -62.49
N ARG A 28 -3.78 -20.47 -62.34
CA ARG A 28 -3.90 -21.12 -61.03
C ARG A 28 -2.73 -20.75 -60.11
N HIS A 29 -1.50 -20.74 -60.62
CA HIS A 29 -0.32 -20.35 -59.83
C HIS A 29 -0.27 -18.85 -59.51
N ALA A 30 -0.83 -17.98 -60.35
CA ALA A 30 -0.92 -16.54 -60.13
C ALA A 30 -1.92 -16.20 -58.99
N LEU A 31 -3.04 -16.93 -58.88
CA LEU A 31 -4.00 -16.76 -57.79
C LEU A 31 -3.44 -17.09 -56.40
N PHE A 32 -2.34 -17.85 -56.32
CA PHE A 32 -1.63 -18.14 -55.07
C PHE A 32 -0.44 -17.20 -54.80
N GLN A 33 -0.07 -16.33 -55.75
CA GLN A 33 0.94 -15.31 -55.54
C GLN A 33 0.31 -14.11 -54.84
N ARG A 34 0.19 -14.19 -53.52
CA ARG A 34 -0.18 -13.02 -52.72
C ARG A 34 1.00 -12.06 -52.72
N GLU A 35 0.85 -10.88 -53.31
CA GLU A 35 1.84 -9.81 -53.23
C GLU A 35 2.17 -9.57 -51.75
N ARG A 36 3.40 -9.91 -51.35
CA ARG A 36 3.84 -9.68 -49.99
C ARG A 36 4.04 -8.17 -49.88
N PRO A 37 3.33 -7.46 -48.99
CA PRO A 37 3.58 -6.04 -48.80
C PRO A 37 5.06 -5.85 -48.48
N SER A 38 5.66 -4.76 -48.98
CA SER A 38 7.07 -4.48 -48.72
C SER A 38 7.32 -4.59 -47.22
N ARG A 39 8.24 -5.46 -46.82
CA ARG A 39 8.58 -5.63 -45.41
C ARG A 39 9.17 -4.31 -44.93
N GLN A 40 8.39 -3.54 -44.20
CA GLN A 40 8.92 -2.43 -43.42
C GLN A 40 10.01 -3.01 -42.52
N GLY A 41 11.19 -2.37 -42.51
CA GLY A 41 12.32 -2.83 -41.71
C GLY A 41 11.95 -2.99 -40.24
N LEU A 42 12.69 -3.81 -39.51
CA LEU A 42 12.47 -3.94 -38.07
C LEU A 42 12.61 -2.54 -37.42
N PRO A 43 11.74 -2.22 -36.45
CA PRO A 43 11.86 -0.97 -35.71
C PRO A 43 13.24 -0.87 -35.04
N SER A 44 13.72 0.36 -34.87
CA SER A 44 15.00 0.59 -34.23
C SER A 44 15.01 0.05 -32.80
N LYS A 45 16.18 -0.41 -32.34
CA LYS A 45 16.34 -0.91 -30.97
C LYS A 45 15.97 0.13 -29.92
N SER A 46 16.23 1.42 -30.18
CA SER A 46 15.82 2.51 -29.31
C SER A 46 14.30 2.64 -29.23
N PHE A 47 13.60 2.56 -30.37
CA PHE A 47 12.14 2.58 -30.39
C PHE A 47 11.54 1.41 -29.61
N LEU A 48 12.10 0.20 -29.74
CA LEU A 48 11.66 -0.95 -28.97
C LEU A 48 11.87 -0.76 -27.46
N ALA A 49 13.01 -0.21 -27.04
CA ALA A 49 13.29 0.10 -25.64
C ALA A 49 12.32 1.15 -25.07
N ASP A 50 12.02 2.20 -25.84
CA ASP A 50 11.08 3.26 -25.43
C ASP A 50 9.65 2.71 -25.28
N VAL A 51 9.22 1.85 -26.20
CA VAL A 51 7.91 1.20 -26.14
C VAL A 51 7.83 0.27 -24.92
N ALA A 52 8.88 -0.52 -24.67
CA ALA A 52 8.96 -1.39 -23.50
C ALA A 52 8.89 -0.59 -22.19
N SER A 53 9.66 0.50 -22.08
CA SER A 53 9.62 1.39 -20.91
C SER A 53 8.25 2.00 -20.68
N LYS A 54 7.57 2.44 -21.76
CA LYS A 54 6.19 2.97 -21.68
C LYS A 54 5.19 1.91 -21.23
N ASP A 55 5.35 0.67 -21.70
CA ASP A 55 4.47 -0.44 -21.33
C ASP A 55 4.66 -0.85 -19.86
N GLU A 56 5.90 -0.91 -19.39
CA GLU A 56 6.23 -1.11 -17.97
C GLU A 56 5.62 -0.01 -17.10
N GLY A 57 5.72 1.25 -17.52
CA GLY A 57 5.10 2.38 -16.83
C GLY A 57 3.58 2.27 -16.76
N LYS A 58 2.91 1.77 -17.81
CA LYS A 58 1.46 1.48 -17.78
C LYS A 58 1.15 0.36 -16.78
N ARG A 59 1.89 -0.74 -16.83
CA ARG A 59 1.71 -1.90 -15.95
C ARG A 59 1.83 -1.51 -14.48
N LEU A 60 2.87 -0.76 -14.14
CA LEU A 60 3.08 -0.25 -12.79
C LEU A 60 1.92 0.65 -12.34
N ARG A 61 1.44 1.55 -13.20
CA ARG A 61 0.27 2.40 -12.87
C ARG A 61 -0.99 1.58 -12.58
N TYR A 62 -1.27 0.55 -13.39
CA TYR A 62 -2.41 -0.35 -13.15
C TYR A 62 -2.25 -1.17 -11.87
N GLN A 63 -1.03 -1.63 -11.56
CA GLN A 63 -0.76 -2.32 -10.30
C GLN A 63 -0.95 -1.37 -9.10
N MET A 64 -0.48 -0.12 -9.21
CA MET A 64 -0.64 0.87 -8.15
C MET A 64 -2.11 1.27 -7.96
N SER A 65 -2.91 1.40 -9.03
CA SER A 65 -4.31 1.81 -8.93
C SER A 65 -5.19 0.80 -8.17
N ASN A 66 -4.79 -0.47 -8.16
CA ASN A 66 -5.54 -1.54 -7.50
C ASN A 66 -5.23 -1.64 -5.99
N LEU A 67 -4.24 -0.91 -5.50
CA LEU A 67 -3.80 -0.94 -4.11
C LEU A 67 -4.44 0.18 -3.30
N THR A 68 -4.72 -0.09 -2.03
CA THR A 68 -5.15 0.93 -1.07
C THR A 68 -4.08 2.00 -0.90
N ALA A 69 -4.46 3.18 -0.36
CA ALA A 69 -3.51 4.25 -0.09
C ALA A 69 -2.34 3.78 0.81
N TYR A 70 -2.65 2.96 1.81
CA TYR A 70 -1.65 2.40 2.72
C TYR A 70 -0.72 1.39 2.04
N GLU A 71 -1.26 0.48 1.23
CA GLU A 71 -0.46 -0.52 0.52
C GLU A 71 0.47 0.13 -0.51
N ARG A 72 -0.03 1.12 -1.26
CA ARG A 72 0.80 1.93 -2.17
C ARG A 72 1.96 2.57 -1.43
N HIS A 73 1.67 3.21 -0.29
CA HIS A 73 2.69 3.85 0.54
C HIS A 73 3.75 2.83 1.00
N LYS A 74 3.32 1.69 1.54
CA LYS A 74 4.23 0.63 2.00
C LYS A 74 5.14 0.13 0.88
N LEU A 75 4.58 -0.10 -0.32
CA LEU A 75 5.35 -0.56 -1.47
C LEU A 75 6.38 0.49 -1.92
N LEU A 76 5.99 1.75 -2.02
CA LEU A 76 6.88 2.85 -2.41
C LEU A 76 8.03 3.03 -1.42
N ILE A 77 7.74 3.00 -0.11
CA ILE A 77 8.76 3.10 0.94
C ILE A 77 9.71 1.92 0.87
N ASN A 78 9.20 0.69 0.71
CA ASN A 78 10.05 -0.50 0.58
C ASN A 78 10.98 -0.40 -0.62
N HIS A 79 10.47 -0.01 -1.79
CA HIS A 79 11.31 0.23 -2.96
C HIS A 79 12.35 1.31 -2.69
N TYR A 80 11.96 2.42 -2.09
CA TYR A 80 12.88 3.51 -1.78
C TYR A 80 14.04 3.06 -0.90
N ILE A 81 13.77 2.29 0.16
CA ILE A 81 14.78 1.74 1.08
C ILE A 81 15.74 0.78 0.35
N LEU A 82 15.23 -0.07 -0.55
CA LEU A 82 16.05 -1.01 -1.31
C LEU A 82 16.98 -0.30 -2.31
N TYR A 83 16.51 0.75 -2.98
CA TYR A 83 17.30 1.51 -3.95
C TYR A 83 18.29 2.47 -3.30
N HIS A 84 17.98 3.00 -2.11
CA HIS A 84 18.80 4.02 -1.42
C HIS A 84 19.16 3.56 0.00
N PRO A 85 20.08 2.59 0.15
CA PRO A 85 20.53 2.15 1.47
C PRO A 85 21.18 3.34 2.21
N GLY A 86 20.74 3.60 3.44
CA GLY A 86 21.21 4.71 4.28
C GLY A 86 20.40 6.02 4.15
N SER A 87 19.51 6.16 3.17
CA SER A 87 18.67 7.37 2.99
C SER A 87 17.44 7.41 3.93
N THR A 88 17.32 6.43 4.84
CA THR A 88 16.19 6.33 5.78
C THR A 88 16.16 7.47 6.80
N ALA A 89 17.26 8.23 6.95
CA ALA A 89 17.29 9.42 7.81
C ALA A 89 16.20 10.44 7.45
N ALA A 90 15.91 10.62 6.15
CA ALA A 90 14.85 11.52 5.68
C ALA A 90 13.42 11.00 5.97
N LEU A 91 13.29 9.71 6.29
CA LEU A 91 12.02 9.08 6.66
C LEU A 91 11.78 9.07 8.17
N GLN A 92 12.72 9.55 8.98
CA GLN A 92 12.52 9.63 10.42
C GLN A 92 11.46 10.69 10.74
N ARG A 93 10.39 10.27 11.41
CA ARG A 93 9.40 11.21 11.94
C ARG A 93 9.99 12.00 13.10
N ASP A 94 9.56 13.23 13.25
CA ASP A 94 9.84 14.02 14.44
C ASP A 94 9.06 13.44 15.64
N THR A 95 9.78 12.91 16.63
CA THR A 95 9.21 12.37 17.87
C THR A 95 9.26 13.38 19.02
N SER A 96 9.72 14.62 18.80
CA SER A 96 9.92 15.61 19.87
C SER A 96 8.64 16.00 20.60
N ARG A 97 7.48 15.89 19.93
CA ARG A 97 6.16 16.24 20.46
C ARG A 97 5.33 15.05 20.89
N ASP A 98 5.87 13.83 20.78
CA ASP A 98 5.16 12.64 21.19
C ASP A 98 5.03 12.61 22.71
N LYS A 99 3.81 12.78 23.21
CA LYS A 99 3.50 12.61 24.63
C LYS A 99 2.81 11.28 24.85
N ARG A 100 3.31 10.47 25.80
CA ARG A 100 2.58 9.29 26.27
C ARG A 100 1.54 9.70 27.29
N ASP A 101 0.52 8.85 27.44
CA ASP A 101 -0.50 8.98 28.48
C ASP A 101 0.14 9.15 29.88
N ILE A 102 1.18 8.38 30.19
CA ILE A 102 1.92 8.49 31.46
C ILE A 102 2.58 9.85 31.67
N ASP A 103 3.06 10.49 30.60
CA ASP A 103 3.76 11.77 30.66
C ASP A 103 2.72 12.89 30.91
N ILE A 104 1.59 12.82 30.20
CA ILE A 104 0.44 13.72 30.39
C ILE A 104 -0.11 13.64 31.82
N ILE A 105 -0.24 12.43 32.35
CA ILE A 105 -0.70 12.21 33.73
C ILE A 105 0.30 12.84 34.69
N ARG A 106 1.61 12.62 34.54
CA ARG A 106 2.64 13.21 35.42
C ARG A 106 2.61 14.74 35.40
N GLU A 107 2.44 15.35 34.22
CA GLU A 107 2.37 16.80 34.05
C GLU A 107 1.13 17.42 34.72
N ASN A 108 -0.03 16.75 34.67
CA ASN A 108 -1.32 17.30 35.09
C ASN A 108 -1.88 16.66 36.37
N HIS A 109 -1.15 15.77 37.03
CA HIS A 109 -1.64 15.13 38.24
C HIS A 109 -1.78 16.16 39.37
N GLN A 110 -2.89 16.04 40.09
CA GLN A 110 -3.12 16.74 41.35
C GLN A 110 -3.31 15.69 42.45
N PHE A 111 -2.69 15.91 43.60
CA PHE A 111 -2.82 14.99 44.74
C PHE A 111 -4.22 15.09 45.37
N LEU A 112 -4.76 16.31 45.45
CA LEU A 112 -6.11 16.60 45.91
C LEU A 112 -6.93 17.10 44.71
N TRP A 113 -7.91 16.30 44.29
CA TRP A 113 -8.92 16.74 43.34
C TRP A 113 -10.16 17.17 44.11
N ASP A 114 -10.64 18.39 43.86
CA ASP A 114 -11.90 18.85 44.43
C ASP A 114 -13.09 18.23 43.70
N ILE A 115 -14.17 17.97 44.45
CA ILE A 115 -15.38 17.32 43.92
C ILE A 115 -16.04 18.20 42.86
N ASN A 116 -15.94 19.52 43.02
CA ASN A 116 -16.51 20.52 42.12
C ASN A 116 -15.56 20.91 40.98
N ASP A 117 -14.31 20.42 40.97
CA ASP A 117 -13.34 20.80 39.94
C ASP A 117 -13.63 20.00 38.66
N THR A 118 -14.22 20.69 37.68
CA THR A 118 -14.47 20.15 36.34
C THR A 118 -13.27 20.44 35.46
N PRO A 119 -12.53 19.42 35.00
CA PRO A 119 -11.32 19.63 34.21
C PRO A 119 -11.64 20.24 32.83
N ASP A 120 -11.06 21.42 32.57
CA ASP A 120 -11.25 22.19 31.33
C ASP A 120 -10.60 21.53 30.11
N THR A 121 -9.46 20.86 30.31
CA THR A 121 -8.66 20.25 29.24
C THR A 121 -8.73 18.73 29.27
N TRP A 122 -8.54 18.11 28.10
CA TRP A 122 -8.55 16.65 27.97
C TRP A 122 -7.44 15.99 28.80
N GLU A 123 -6.27 16.63 28.92
CA GLU A 123 -5.16 16.15 29.73
C GLU A 123 -5.53 16.04 31.21
N ARG A 124 -6.23 17.06 31.73
CA ARG A 124 -6.73 17.04 33.12
C ARG A 124 -7.85 16.03 33.30
N GLN A 125 -8.72 15.83 32.31
CA GLN A 125 -9.73 14.77 32.33
C GLN A 125 -9.09 13.38 32.44
N LEU A 126 -8.03 13.14 31.67
CA LEU A 126 -7.27 11.90 31.73
C LEU A 126 -6.63 11.71 33.11
N ALA A 127 -5.98 12.75 33.66
CA ALA A 127 -5.36 12.71 34.98
C ALA A 127 -6.39 12.43 36.09
N LYS A 128 -7.56 13.07 36.05
CA LYS A 128 -8.67 12.86 37.00
C LYS A 128 -9.19 11.42 36.94
N LYS A 129 -9.43 10.89 35.74
CA LYS A 129 -9.85 9.49 35.56
C LYS A 129 -8.83 8.50 36.13
N TYR A 130 -7.53 8.81 35.98
CA TYR A 130 -6.47 8.00 36.57
C TYR A 130 -6.49 8.09 38.10
N PHE A 131 -6.61 9.29 38.66
CA PHE A 131 -6.74 9.53 40.10
C PHE A 131 -7.92 8.79 40.74
N ASP A 132 -9.08 8.71 40.06
CA ASP A 132 -10.23 7.97 40.56
C ASP A 132 -10.02 6.46 40.56
N LYS A 133 -9.17 5.95 39.66
CA LYS A 133 -8.77 4.55 39.60
C LYS A 133 -7.71 4.18 40.65
N LEU A 134 -6.95 5.14 41.18
CA LEU A 134 -5.91 4.85 42.18
C LEU A 134 -6.52 4.23 43.45
N PHE A 135 -5.84 3.22 43.99
CA PHE A 135 -6.17 2.69 45.32
C PHE A 135 -5.77 3.72 46.37
N LYS A 136 -6.77 4.29 47.04
CA LYS A 136 -6.60 5.32 48.08
C LYS A 136 -6.56 4.61 49.44
N GLU A 137 -5.36 4.39 49.96
CA GLU A 137 -5.15 3.91 51.33
C GLU A 137 -5.19 5.08 52.30
N TYR A 138 -5.88 4.92 53.42
CA TYR A 138 -6.02 5.97 54.42
C TYR A 138 -5.25 5.55 55.67
N CYS A 139 -4.32 6.39 56.12
CA CYS A 139 -3.59 6.20 57.37
C CYS A 139 -4.14 7.19 58.40
N ILE A 140 -4.53 6.71 59.58
CA ILE A 140 -4.77 7.59 60.72
C ILE A 140 -3.45 7.67 61.49
N CYS A 141 -2.96 8.88 61.70
CA CYS A 141 -1.86 9.14 62.61
C CYS A 141 -2.39 9.93 63.80
N ASP A 142 -2.25 9.36 65.00
CA ASP A 142 -2.58 10.09 66.22
C ASP A 142 -1.39 10.98 66.61
N LEU A 143 -1.60 12.30 66.56
CA LEU A 143 -0.59 13.32 66.88
C LEU A 143 -0.79 13.94 68.27
N SER A 144 -1.68 13.38 69.09
CA SER A 144 -2.07 13.95 70.40
C SER A 144 -0.88 14.18 71.34
N HIS A 145 0.15 13.33 71.25
CA HIS A 145 1.37 13.42 72.08
C HIS A 145 2.59 13.95 71.34
N PHE A 146 2.42 14.53 70.16
CA PHE A 146 3.55 15.02 69.34
C PHE A 146 4.38 16.08 70.08
N LYS A 147 3.74 16.93 70.89
CA LYS A 147 4.41 17.99 71.66
C LYS A 147 5.24 17.47 72.85
N GLU A 148 5.01 16.24 73.29
CA GLU A 148 5.71 15.61 74.42
C GLU A 148 6.94 14.78 73.97
N ASN A 149 7.33 14.82 72.69
CA ASN A 149 8.38 13.98 72.09
C ASN A 149 8.16 12.46 72.32
N LYS A 150 6.90 12.03 72.44
CA LYS A 150 6.53 10.62 72.55
C LYS A 150 6.20 10.03 71.19
N ASP A 151 6.44 8.73 71.04
CA ASP A 151 6.23 7.99 69.79
C ASP A 151 4.79 8.17 69.27
N CYS A 152 4.67 8.57 68.01
CA CYS A 152 3.41 8.66 67.31
C CYS A 152 2.96 7.27 66.84
N ALA A 153 1.69 6.94 67.08
CA ALA A 153 1.09 5.70 66.61
C ALA A 153 0.48 5.89 65.22
N VAL A 154 0.99 5.15 64.24
CA VAL A 154 0.44 5.10 62.87
C VAL A 154 -0.33 3.81 62.68
N ILE A 155 -1.60 3.90 62.28
CA ILE A 155 -2.45 2.74 62.00
C ILE A 155 -2.97 2.87 60.57
N VAL A 156 -2.66 1.89 59.72
CA VAL A 156 -3.14 1.81 58.33
C VAL A 156 -4.45 1.01 58.30
N ARG A 157 -5.52 1.58 57.73
CA ARG A 157 -6.82 0.92 57.58
C ARG A 157 -7.52 1.31 56.27
N THR A 158 -8.58 0.59 55.94
CA THR A 158 -9.44 0.91 54.79
C THR A 158 -10.36 2.10 55.09
N LYS A 159 -10.71 2.86 54.04
CA LYS A 159 -11.50 4.10 54.11
C LYS A 159 -12.78 3.98 54.94
N SER A 160 -13.53 2.91 54.72
CA SER A 160 -14.84 2.67 55.34
C SER A 160 -14.74 2.56 56.87
N ILE A 161 -13.71 1.86 57.36
CA ILE A 161 -13.49 1.68 58.81
C ILE A 161 -13.06 2.99 59.49
N ILE A 162 -12.35 3.85 58.77
CA ILE A 162 -11.87 5.13 59.30
C ILE A 162 -13.01 6.11 59.50
N ILE A 163 -13.89 6.25 58.50
CA ILE A 163 -15.06 7.15 58.57
C ILE A 163 -16.03 6.71 59.67
N GLU A 164 -16.21 5.40 59.90
CA GLU A 164 -17.04 4.89 61.00
C GLU A 164 -16.48 5.22 62.39
N ARG A 165 -15.16 5.21 62.54
CA ARG A 165 -14.51 5.56 63.82
C ARG A 165 -14.63 7.04 64.16
N GLU A 166 -14.61 7.91 63.16
CA GLU A 166 -14.65 9.37 63.35
C GLU A 166 -16.08 9.88 63.66
N LYS A 167 -17.13 9.13 63.28
CA LYS A 167 -18.54 9.48 63.54
C LYS A 167 -19.08 9.00 64.89
N LYS A 168 -18.27 8.31 65.71
CA LYS A 168 -18.63 7.83 67.05
C LYS A 168 -18.05 8.75 68.11
#